data_AF-A0A235A7V9-F1
#
_entry.id   AF-A0A235A7V9-F1
#
_cell.length_a   1.000
_cell.length_b   1.000
_cell.length_c   1.000
_cell.angle_alpha   90.00
_cell.angle_beta   90.00
_cell.angle_gamma   90.00
#
_symmetry.space_group_name_H-M   'P 1'
#
loop_
_entity.id
_entity.type
_entity.pdbx_description
1 polymer ?
#
loop_
_entity_poly.entity_id
_entity_poly.type
_entity_poly.pdbx_seq_one_letter_code
_entity_poly.pdbx_strand_id
1 'polypeptide(L)'
;MATTDDEYEGGPDQLEEKLANLDEHLADQRAAALRASLADYELDDDDTELLAGFTAGGEVVEVLPALPVVAIVGRPNVGKSALVNRILGRREAVVEDTPGVTRDRVSYKAEWMDRRFTLVDTGGWEPDARGIDRSVAAQAEVAIDLADVVLFVVDAMVGATATDEAVVRLLRKTDKPVFLIANKIDDARQEPEAAALWNLGLGEPHPVSAIHGRGVADLLDEIMKVLPEVSAVAKNELGGPRRVAILGRPNVGKSSLLNKAAGEERVVVNDLAGTTRDPVDEVVELGGKLWRLVDTAGIRRRVHLQQGADFYASLRTSAALEKAEVAVVVLDVTESISVQDLNIIDLVLESGRALVLAFNKWDRLNDADMDNADRRRYLEREIEQDLAHVTWAPRVNLSARTGRHLDKLVPALETALQSWDQRIPTGKFNAFLAELVAEHPHPLRGGKQPRILFGTQASTRPPTFVLFTTGFLDPGYRRFIQRRLREIFGFEGTPIVTNMRVREKRQR
;
A
#
# COMPACT_ATOMS: atom_id res chain seq x y z
N MET A 1 28.15 29.28 15.47
CA MET A 1 26.88 28.68 15.89
C MET A 1 27.17 27.21 16.12
N ALA A 2 27.33 26.80 17.38
CA ALA A 2 27.52 25.39 17.72
C ALA A 2 26.20 24.64 17.46
N THR A 3 26.27 23.56 16.71
CA THR A 3 25.15 22.67 16.41
C THR A 3 24.70 21.98 17.70
N THR A 4 23.44 22.14 18.09
CA THR A 4 22.82 21.55 19.29
C THR A 4 22.66 20.01 19.24
N ASP A 5 23.37 19.33 18.34
CA ASP A 5 23.32 17.86 18.24
C ASP A 5 24.34 17.17 19.18
N ASP A 6 25.33 17.90 19.72
CA ASP A 6 26.38 17.34 20.60
C ASP A 6 25.91 17.11 22.07
N GLU A 7 24.72 17.56 22.47
CA GLU A 7 24.27 17.46 23.88
C GLU A 7 23.69 16.07 24.28
N TYR A 8 23.61 15.12 23.34
CA TYR A 8 22.95 13.82 23.55
C TYR A 8 23.80 12.60 23.11
N GLU A 9 25.11 12.64 23.30
CA GLU A 9 25.96 11.43 23.18
C GLU A 9 25.88 10.60 24.47
N GLY A 10 25.20 9.45 24.42
CA GLY A 10 24.96 8.57 25.56
C GLY A 10 26.10 7.60 25.84
N GLY A 11 26.37 7.34 27.12
CA GLY A 11 27.34 6.34 27.61
C GLY A 11 26.89 4.87 27.41
N PRO A 12 27.57 3.88 28.04
CA PRO A 12 27.31 2.47 27.80
C PRO A 12 25.86 2.11 28.17
N ASP A 13 25.16 1.59 27.18
CA ASP A 13 23.71 1.62 27.07
C ASP A 13 23.09 0.30 27.52
N GLN A 14 22.47 0.27 28.70
CA GLN A 14 21.75 -0.90 29.23
C GLN A 14 20.31 -0.97 28.71
N LEU A 15 19.87 -0.04 27.85
CA LEU A 15 18.49 0.07 27.41
C LEU A 15 18.03 -1.17 26.63
N GLU A 16 18.88 -1.68 25.74
CA GLU A 16 18.58 -2.88 24.95
C GLU A 16 18.40 -4.12 25.84
N GLU A 17 19.28 -4.30 26.84
CA GLU A 17 19.20 -5.41 27.81
C GLU A 17 17.95 -5.33 28.68
N LYS A 18 17.58 -4.12 29.14
CA LYS A 18 16.35 -3.91 29.92
C LYS A 18 15.10 -4.20 29.10
N LEU A 19 15.08 -3.81 27.82
CA LEU A 19 13.96 -4.07 26.92
C LEU A 19 13.85 -5.55 26.52
N ALA A 20 14.98 -6.25 26.40
CA ALA A 20 14.99 -7.70 26.15
C ALA A 20 14.44 -8.50 27.33
N ASN A 21 14.64 -8.02 28.57
CA ASN A 21 14.15 -8.64 29.80
C ASN A 21 12.76 -8.14 30.25
N LEU A 22 12.07 -7.37 29.40
CA LEU A 22 10.77 -6.78 29.71
C LEU A 22 9.68 -7.86 29.78
N ASP A 23 8.91 -7.88 30.87
CA ASP A 23 7.64 -8.62 30.92
C ASP A 23 6.60 -7.89 30.06
N GLU A 24 6.29 -8.47 28.90
CA GLU A 24 5.36 -7.91 27.91
C GLU A 24 3.96 -7.69 28.49
N HIS A 25 3.48 -8.59 29.35
CA HIS A 25 2.16 -8.46 29.95
C HIS A 25 2.10 -7.27 30.91
N LEU A 26 3.14 -7.10 31.72
CA LEU A 26 3.25 -5.94 32.61
C LEU A 26 3.42 -4.63 31.81
N ALA A 27 4.16 -4.66 30.71
CA ALA A 27 4.34 -3.51 29.84
C ALA A 27 3.01 -3.06 29.20
N ASP A 28 2.20 -4.00 28.74
CA ASP A 28 0.88 -3.72 28.18
C ASP A 28 -0.09 -3.16 29.23
N GLN A 29 -0.09 -3.73 30.45
CA GLN A 29 -0.88 -3.19 31.56
C GLN A 29 -0.48 -1.74 31.90
N ARG A 30 0.82 -1.44 31.92
CA ARG A 30 1.33 -0.07 32.14
C ARG A 30 0.91 0.87 31.02
N ALA A 31 1.01 0.45 29.76
CA ALA A 31 0.58 1.26 28.63
C ALA A 31 -0.93 1.53 28.65
N ALA A 32 -1.75 0.55 29.03
CA ALA A 32 -3.19 0.73 29.22
C ALA A 32 -3.50 1.77 30.32
N ALA A 33 -2.75 1.75 31.44
CA ALA A 33 -2.90 2.72 32.51
C ALA A 33 -2.47 4.14 32.09
N LEU A 34 -1.34 4.27 31.37
CA LEU A 34 -0.88 5.56 30.82
C LEU A 34 -1.91 6.14 29.85
N ARG A 35 -2.44 5.30 28.97
CA ARG A 35 -3.51 5.69 28.05
C ARG A 35 -4.76 6.14 28.79
N ALA A 36 -5.22 5.39 29.80
CA ALA A 36 -6.40 5.78 30.58
C ALA A 36 -6.21 7.14 31.26
N SER A 37 -4.98 7.47 31.69
CA SER A 37 -4.65 8.77 32.26
C SER A 37 -4.78 9.95 31.28
N LEU A 38 -4.83 9.69 29.96
CA LEU A 38 -5.08 10.75 28.96
C LEU A 38 -6.49 11.33 29.05
N ALA A 39 -7.45 10.65 29.70
CA ALA A 39 -8.79 11.17 29.94
C ALA A 39 -8.80 12.43 30.84
N ASP A 40 -7.72 12.67 31.60
CA ASP A 40 -7.52 13.90 32.39
C ASP A 40 -7.12 15.12 31.54
N TYR A 41 -6.90 14.93 30.23
CA TYR A 41 -6.45 15.96 29.30
C TYR A 41 -7.50 16.26 28.22
N GLU A 42 -7.38 17.41 27.57
CA GLU A 42 -8.21 17.75 26.42
C GLU A 42 -7.77 16.94 25.19
N LEU A 43 -8.70 16.12 24.69
CA LEU A 43 -8.52 15.25 23.52
C LEU A 43 -9.53 15.73 22.47
N ASP A 44 -9.07 15.87 21.23
CA ASP A 44 -9.94 16.13 20.08
C ASP A 44 -10.53 14.81 19.53
N ASP A 45 -11.40 14.92 18.53
CA ASP A 45 -12.05 13.75 17.94
C ASP A 45 -11.03 12.84 17.23
N ASP A 46 -10.06 13.43 16.50
CA ASP A 46 -8.97 12.70 15.84
C ASP A 46 -8.12 11.90 16.84
N ASP A 47 -7.91 12.42 18.06
CA ASP A 47 -7.22 11.71 19.13
C ASP A 47 -7.99 10.53 19.64
N THR A 48 -9.29 10.73 19.78
CA THR A 48 -10.18 9.71 20.33
C THR A 48 -10.27 8.54 19.37
N GLU A 49 -10.36 8.81 18.06
CA GLU A 49 -10.29 7.81 17.00
C GLU A 49 -8.93 7.10 16.95
N LEU A 50 -7.85 7.89 16.94
CA LEU A 50 -6.48 7.35 16.94
C LEU A 50 -6.30 6.42 18.14
N LEU A 51 -6.67 6.85 19.34
CA LEU A 51 -6.59 6.01 20.53
C LEU A 51 -7.53 4.80 20.37
N ALA A 52 -8.80 4.95 20.01
CA ALA A 52 -9.79 3.87 19.93
C ALA A 52 -9.32 2.66 19.09
N GLY A 53 -8.57 2.89 18.02
CA GLY A 53 -7.96 1.84 17.18
C GLY A 53 -7.00 0.88 17.89
N PHE A 54 -6.52 1.19 19.11
CA PHE A 54 -5.55 0.37 19.84
C PHE A 54 -6.11 -0.44 21.03
N THR A 55 -7.43 -0.62 21.15
CA THR A 55 -8.04 -1.38 22.26
C THR A 55 -7.90 -2.90 22.15
N ALA A 56 -7.48 -3.43 21.00
CA ALA A 56 -7.22 -4.86 20.80
C ALA A 56 -5.75 -5.19 21.12
N GLY A 57 -5.44 -5.42 22.39
CA GLY A 57 -4.17 -6.02 22.81
C GLY A 57 -4.02 -7.41 22.22
N GLY A 58 -2.98 -7.59 21.41
CA GLY A 58 -2.59 -8.83 20.75
C GLY A 58 -1.72 -8.51 19.55
N GLU A 59 -0.71 -9.33 19.28
CA GLU A 59 0.03 -9.32 18.02
C GLU A 59 -0.96 -9.47 16.85
N VAL A 60 -1.41 -8.35 16.33
CA VAL A 60 -2.05 -8.29 15.03
C VAL A 60 -1.02 -7.62 14.15
N VAL A 61 -0.24 -8.46 13.46
CA VAL A 61 0.23 -8.10 12.13
C VAL A 61 -0.97 -7.42 11.47
N GLU A 62 -0.89 -6.13 11.14
CA GLU A 62 -1.91 -5.48 10.31
C GLU A 62 -1.83 -6.12 8.92
N VAL A 63 -2.33 -7.34 8.86
CA VAL A 63 -2.97 -7.90 7.71
C VAL A 63 -4.09 -6.93 7.45
N LEU A 64 -3.95 -6.10 6.42
CA LEU A 64 -5.09 -5.35 5.89
C LEU A 64 -6.21 -6.37 5.75
N PRO A 65 -7.33 -6.24 6.48
CA PRO A 65 -8.38 -7.23 6.44
C PRO A 65 -8.76 -7.43 4.98
N ALA A 66 -8.79 -8.68 4.54
CA ALA A 66 -9.12 -9.00 3.17
C ALA A 66 -10.47 -8.36 2.88
N LEU A 67 -10.49 -7.37 1.97
CA LEU A 67 -11.69 -6.60 1.70
C LEU A 67 -12.79 -7.57 1.29
N PRO A 68 -14.00 -7.44 1.83
CA PRO A 68 -15.10 -8.32 1.48
C PRO A 68 -15.34 -8.27 -0.03
N VAL A 69 -15.62 -9.42 -0.62
CA VAL A 69 -15.71 -9.61 -2.06
C VAL A 69 -17.18 -9.72 -2.47
N VAL A 70 -17.60 -8.83 -3.36
CA VAL A 70 -18.93 -8.84 -3.99
C VAL A 70 -18.76 -9.29 -5.44
N ALA A 71 -19.31 -10.44 -5.81
CA ALA A 71 -19.27 -10.92 -7.20
C ALA A 71 -20.54 -10.56 -7.94
N ILE A 72 -20.40 -10.05 -9.17
CA ILE A 72 -21.53 -9.80 -10.08
C ILE A 72 -21.60 -10.92 -11.10
N VAL A 73 -22.70 -11.68 -11.09
CA VAL A 73 -22.96 -12.84 -11.95
C VAL A 73 -24.21 -12.58 -12.77
N GLY A 74 -24.25 -13.08 -14.01
CA GLY A 74 -25.41 -12.97 -14.88
C GLY A 74 -25.05 -13.30 -16.33
N ARG A 75 -26.04 -13.45 -17.20
CA ARG A 75 -25.83 -13.67 -18.63
C ARG A 75 -25.12 -12.47 -19.30
N PRO A 76 -24.52 -12.61 -20.49
CA PRO A 76 -24.20 -11.47 -21.36
C PRO A 76 -25.37 -10.47 -21.51
N ASN A 77 -25.03 -9.19 -21.69
CA ASN A 77 -25.96 -8.11 -22.05
C ASN A 77 -27.07 -7.76 -21.04
N VAL A 78 -27.05 -8.35 -19.83
CA VAL A 78 -27.95 -7.96 -18.72
C VAL A 78 -27.56 -6.65 -18.04
N GLY A 79 -26.43 -6.05 -18.43
CA GLY A 79 -25.96 -4.75 -17.91
C GLY A 79 -25.02 -4.82 -16.70
N LYS A 80 -24.30 -5.94 -16.50
CA LYS A 80 -23.31 -6.12 -15.41
C LYS A 80 -22.26 -5.00 -15.38
N SER A 81 -21.58 -4.74 -16.50
CA SER A 81 -20.51 -3.74 -16.55
C SER A 81 -21.03 -2.30 -16.39
N ALA A 82 -22.28 -2.04 -16.78
CA ALA A 82 -22.93 -0.76 -16.47
C ALA A 82 -23.15 -0.61 -14.95
N LEU A 83 -23.54 -1.69 -14.26
CA LEU A 83 -23.73 -1.69 -12.81
C LEU A 83 -22.39 -1.53 -12.09
N VAL A 84 -21.34 -2.21 -12.54
CA VAL A 84 -19.96 -2.05 -12.05
C VAL A 84 -19.53 -0.58 -12.10
N ASN A 85 -19.62 0.05 -13.27
CA ASN A 85 -19.25 1.45 -13.43
C ASN A 85 -20.05 2.39 -12.53
N ARG A 86 -21.33 2.08 -12.34
CA ARG A 86 -22.20 2.87 -11.49
C ARG A 86 -21.76 2.80 -10.02
N ILE A 87 -21.43 1.60 -9.54
CA ILE A 87 -20.95 1.37 -8.18
C ILE A 87 -19.59 2.06 -7.96
N LEU A 88 -18.70 2.05 -8.95
CA LEU A 88 -17.36 2.64 -8.82
C LEU A 88 -17.35 4.18 -8.84
N GLY A 89 -18.43 4.85 -9.25
CA GLY A 89 -18.50 6.32 -9.33
C GLY A 89 -17.61 6.96 -10.41
N ARG A 90 -16.83 6.16 -11.14
CA ARG A 90 -15.94 6.57 -12.25
C ARG A 90 -16.02 5.55 -13.40
N ARG A 91 -15.85 6.00 -14.64
CA ARG A 91 -15.87 5.15 -15.85
C ARG A 91 -14.57 4.34 -15.98
N GLU A 92 -14.36 3.33 -15.13
CA GLU A 92 -13.20 2.43 -15.19
C GLU A 92 -13.47 1.13 -15.97
N ALA A 93 -14.70 0.62 -15.99
CA ALA A 93 -15.07 -0.49 -16.85
C ALA A 93 -15.46 0.05 -18.24
N VAL A 94 -14.69 -0.27 -19.28
CA VAL A 94 -15.00 0.15 -20.64
C VAL A 94 -16.34 -0.47 -21.06
N VAL A 95 -17.38 0.37 -21.18
CA VAL A 95 -18.65 0.03 -21.83
C VAL A 95 -18.45 0.23 -23.33
N GLU A 96 -18.12 -0.83 -24.04
CA GLU A 96 -18.20 -0.86 -25.51
C GLU A 96 -19.22 -1.92 -25.90
N ASP A 97 -20.29 -1.50 -26.59
CA ASP A 97 -21.35 -2.34 -27.13
C ASP A 97 -20.91 -3.11 -28.40
N THR A 98 -19.62 -3.47 -28.50
CA THR A 98 -19.07 -4.17 -29.67
C THR A 98 -18.82 -5.65 -29.33
N PRO A 99 -19.57 -6.61 -29.91
CA PRO A 99 -19.34 -8.04 -29.69
C PRO A 99 -17.93 -8.43 -30.17
N GLY A 100 -17.16 -9.16 -29.35
CA GLY A 100 -15.88 -9.76 -29.78
C GLY A 100 -14.64 -9.63 -28.87
N VAL A 101 -14.77 -9.26 -27.58
CA VAL A 101 -13.63 -9.22 -26.64
C VAL A 101 -13.88 -10.10 -25.41
N THR A 102 -13.20 -11.24 -25.37
CA THR A 102 -13.07 -12.10 -24.20
C THR A 102 -12.28 -11.38 -23.10
N ARG A 103 -12.90 -11.01 -21.97
CA ARG A 103 -12.25 -10.27 -20.88
C ARG A 103 -12.21 -11.06 -19.58
N ASP A 104 -11.04 -11.61 -19.23
CA ASP A 104 -10.76 -12.25 -17.94
C ASP A 104 -11.27 -11.42 -16.75
N ARG A 105 -11.63 -12.13 -15.68
CA ARG A 105 -12.27 -11.61 -14.45
C ARG A 105 -11.59 -10.35 -13.94
N VAL A 106 -12.35 -9.26 -13.84
CA VAL A 106 -11.81 -7.96 -13.40
C VAL A 106 -12.29 -7.67 -11.99
N SER A 107 -11.34 -7.47 -11.08
CA SER A 107 -11.59 -7.03 -9.71
C SER A 107 -11.37 -5.52 -9.59
N TYR A 108 -12.34 -4.82 -8.99
CA TYR A 108 -12.31 -3.38 -8.77
C TYR A 108 -12.42 -3.08 -7.28
N LYS A 109 -11.70 -2.07 -6.80
CA LYS A 109 -11.88 -1.59 -5.43
C LYS A 109 -13.00 -0.56 -5.42
N ALA A 110 -14.01 -0.80 -4.58
CA ALA A 110 -15.17 0.06 -4.42
C ALA A 110 -15.28 0.54 -2.96
N GLU A 111 -16.00 1.63 -2.77
CA GLU A 111 -16.22 2.25 -1.47
C GLU A 111 -17.66 2.76 -1.39
N TRP A 112 -18.33 2.48 -0.28
CA TRP A 112 -19.68 2.96 0.01
C TRP A 112 -19.80 3.31 1.49
N MET A 113 -20.16 4.56 1.81
CA MET A 113 -20.31 5.06 3.19
C MET A 113 -19.09 4.69 4.08
N ASP A 114 -17.89 5.02 3.59
CA ASP A 114 -16.58 4.74 4.21
C ASP A 114 -16.22 3.23 4.38
N ARG A 115 -17.04 2.32 3.86
CA ARG A 115 -16.75 0.88 3.82
C ARG A 115 -16.19 0.47 2.46
N ARG A 116 -14.98 -0.08 2.47
CA ARG A 116 -14.27 -0.56 1.27
C ARG A 116 -14.58 -2.04 1.01
N PHE A 117 -14.74 -2.39 -0.25
CA PHE A 117 -14.99 -3.77 -0.69
C PHE A 117 -14.40 -4.01 -2.09
N THR A 118 -14.25 -5.27 -2.47
CA THR A 118 -13.78 -5.66 -3.80
C THR A 118 -14.97 -6.10 -4.63
N LEU A 119 -15.17 -5.48 -5.79
CA LEU A 119 -16.19 -5.86 -6.76
C LEU A 119 -15.57 -6.72 -7.86
N VAL A 120 -16.04 -7.94 -8.03
CA VAL A 120 -15.56 -8.85 -9.09
C VAL A 120 -16.60 -8.92 -10.20
N ASP A 121 -16.28 -8.38 -11.37
CA ASP A 121 -17.07 -8.60 -12.58
C ASP A 121 -16.67 -9.95 -13.17
N THR A 122 -17.60 -10.89 -13.16
CA THR A 122 -17.38 -12.20 -13.76
C THR A 122 -17.39 -12.15 -15.27
N GLY A 123 -17.60 -10.99 -15.90
CA GLY A 123 -17.58 -10.74 -17.34
C GLY A 123 -18.87 -11.16 -18.03
N GLY A 124 -19.22 -10.49 -19.14
CA GLY A 124 -20.23 -10.97 -20.08
C GLY A 124 -19.57 -11.94 -21.04
N TRP A 125 -19.86 -13.25 -20.94
CA TRP A 125 -19.16 -14.23 -21.77
C TRP A 125 -20.04 -14.92 -22.80
N GLU A 126 -19.61 -14.75 -24.05
CA GLU A 126 -20.01 -15.51 -25.22
C GLU A 126 -19.11 -16.75 -25.31
N PRO A 127 -19.67 -17.98 -25.37
CA PRO A 127 -18.97 -19.11 -25.93
C PRO A 127 -19.48 -19.39 -27.34
N ASP A 128 -18.52 -19.69 -28.20
CA ASP A 128 -18.71 -20.24 -29.54
C ASP A 128 -19.80 -21.32 -29.54
N ALA A 129 -20.58 -21.41 -30.62
CA ALA A 129 -21.98 -21.89 -30.72
C ALA A 129 -22.32 -23.34 -30.27
N ARG A 130 -21.61 -23.93 -29.30
CA ARG A 130 -21.84 -25.28 -28.74
C ARG A 130 -21.52 -25.30 -27.23
N GLY A 131 -22.44 -24.80 -26.39
CA GLY A 131 -22.43 -25.10 -24.94
C GLY A 131 -22.53 -23.92 -23.96
N ILE A 132 -23.38 -22.92 -24.26
CA ILE A 132 -23.58 -21.69 -23.47
C ILE A 132 -23.88 -21.98 -21.99
N ASP A 133 -24.80 -22.91 -21.70
CA ASP A 133 -25.28 -23.11 -20.33
C ASP A 133 -24.22 -23.71 -19.39
N ARG A 134 -23.32 -24.57 -19.89
CA ARG A 134 -22.27 -25.19 -19.06
C ARG A 134 -21.14 -24.21 -18.72
N SER A 135 -20.78 -23.34 -19.67
CA SER A 135 -19.73 -22.34 -19.46
C SER A 135 -20.16 -21.28 -18.45
N VAL A 136 -21.43 -20.84 -18.52
CA VAL A 136 -21.99 -19.86 -17.58
C VAL A 136 -22.13 -20.46 -16.17
N ALA A 137 -22.57 -21.71 -16.07
CA ALA A 137 -22.66 -22.44 -14.82
C ALA A 137 -21.30 -22.60 -14.12
N ALA A 138 -20.26 -23.05 -14.84
CA ALA A 138 -18.91 -23.22 -14.27
C ALA A 138 -18.28 -21.89 -13.81
N GLN A 139 -18.56 -20.79 -14.51
CA GLN A 139 -18.06 -19.47 -14.09
C GLN A 139 -18.82 -18.91 -12.88
N ALA A 140 -20.14 -19.13 -12.81
CA ALA A 140 -20.94 -18.79 -11.65
C ALA A 140 -20.47 -19.55 -10.41
N GLU A 141 -20.16 -20.85 -10.54
CA GLU A 141 -19.60 -21.67 -9.46
C GLU A 141 -18.32 -21.06 -8.87
N VAL A 142 -17.36 -20.68 -9.72
CA VAL A 142 -16.11 -20.07 -9.23
C VAL A 142 -16.33 -18.67 -8.65
N ALA A 143 -17.27 -17.89 -9.20
CA ALA A 143 -17.62 -16.59 -8.65
C ALA A 143 -18.27 -16.70 -7.26
N ILE A 144 -19.15 -17.69 -7.12
CA ILE A 144 -19.75 -18.05 -5.84
C ILE A 144 -18.65 -18.44 -4.87
N ASP A 145 -17.69 -19.29 -5.26
CA ASP A 145 -16.61 -19.74 -4.37
C ASP A 145 -15.72 -18.60 -3.87
N LEU A 146 -15.48 -17.56 -4.67
CA LEU A 146 -14.55 -16.47 -4.36
C LEU A 146 -15.19 -15.23 -3.70
N ALA A 147 -16.52 -15.17 -3.61
CA ALA A 147 -17.24 -14.01 -3.08
C ALA A 147 -17.73 -14.23 -1.64
N ASP A 148 -17.89 -13.16 -0.87
CA ASP A 148 -18.69 -13.16 0.36
C ASP A 148 -20.17 -12.96 0.06
N VAL A 149 -20.48 -12.14 -0.96
CA VAL A 149 -21.84 -11.84 -1.41
C VAL A 149 -21.93 -11.93 -2.94
N VAL A 150 -23.02 -12.49 -3.46
CA VAL A 150 -23.24 -12.63 -4.91
C VAL A 150 -24.41 -11.77 -5.36
N LEU A 151 -24.18 -10.92 -6.37
CA LEU A 151 -25.21 -10.15 -7.07
C LEU A 151 -25.56 -10.88 -8.36
N PHE A 152 -26.77 -11.44 -8.44
CA PHE A 152 -27.25 -12.10 -9.63
C PHE A 152 -28.09 -11.16 -10.47
N VAL A 153 -27.53 -10.69 -11.58
CA VAL A 153 -28.11 -9.66 -12.45
C VAL A 153 -28.90 -10.30 -13.59
N VAL A 154 -30.17 -9.93 -13.67
CA VAL A 154 -31.11 -10.34 -14.72
C VAL A 154 -31.67 -9.09 -15.40
N ASP A 155 -31.88 -9.19 -16.71
CA ASP A 155 -32.58 -8.15 -17.47
C ASP A 155 -34.09 -8.29 -17.24
N ALA A 156 -34.68 -7.32 -16.54
CA ALA A 156 -36.09 -7.36 -16.20
C ALA A 156 -37.01 -7.27 -17.43
N MET A 157 -36.56 -6.64 -18.52
CA MET A 157 -37.35 -6.51 -19.76
C MET A 157 -37.43 -7.83 -20.55
N VAL A 158 -36.45 -8.72 -20.35
CA VAL A 158 -36.41 -10.05 -20.98
C VAL A 158 -37.04 -11.11 -20.08
N GLY A 159 -36.90 -10.95 -18.76
CA GLY A 159 -37.33 -11.94 -17.78
C GLY A 159 -36.36 -13.11 -17.64
N ALA A 160 -36.79 -14.13 -16.88
CA ALA A 160 -36.00 -15.32 -16.59
C ALA A 160 -35.86 -16.22 -17.83
N THR A 161 -34.63 -16.63 -18.11
CA THR A 161 -34.27 -17.52 -19.23
C THR A 161 -33.72 -18.85 -18.72
N ALA A 162 -33.66 -19.87 -19.59
CA ALA A 162 -33.09 -21.19 -19.24
C ALA A 162 -31.64 -21.11 -18.73
N THR A 163 -30.86 -20.15 -19.23
CA THR A 163 -29.48 -19.91 -18.76
C THR A 163 -29.48 -19.31 -17.35
N ASP A 164 -30.46 -18.48 -16.99
CA ASP A 164 -30.59 -17.98 -15.61
C ASP A 164 -30.99 -19.10 -14.66
N GLU A 165 -31.94 -19.95 -15.06
CA GLU A 165 -32.36 -21.10 -14.25
C GLU A 165 -31.19 -22.06 -13.96
N ALA A 166 -30.26 -22.21 -14.91
CA ALA A 166 -29.05 -22.99 -14.69
C ALA A 166 -28.15 -22.38 -13.61
N VAL A 167 -27.98 -21.05 -13.60
CA VAL A 167 -27.21 -20.33 -12.57
C VAL A 167 -27.94 -20.34 -11.22
N VAL A 168 -29.26 -20.18 -11.21
CA VAL A 168 -30.10 -20.25 -10.01
C VAL A 168 -29.94 -21.60 -9.29
N ARG A 169 -29.84 -22.71 -10.04
CA ARG A 169 -29.58 -24.03 -9.44
C ARG A 169 -28.24 -24.13 -8.71
N LEU A 170 -27.24 -23.35 -9.10
CA LEU A 170 -25.95 -23.27 -8.39
C LEU A 170 -26.06 -22.32 -7.19
N LEU A 171 -26.69 -21.16 -7.39
CA LEU A 171 -26.90 -20.16 -6.33
C LEU A 171 -27.75 -20.70 -5.18
N ARG A 172 -28.67 -21.62 -5.42
CA ARG A 172 -29.45 -22.28 -4.35
C ARG A 172 -28.68 -23.32 -3.54
N LYS A 173 -27.51 -23.76 -4.03
CA LYS A 173 -26.66 -24.75 -3.34
C LYS A 173 -25.60 -24.11 -2.44
N THR A 174 -25.43 -22.79 -2.53
CA THR A 174 -24.46 -22.06 -1.71
C THR A 174 -25.13 -21.51 -0.46
N ASP A 175 -24.37 -21.45 0.64
CA ASP A 175 -24.78 -20.81 1.89
C ASP A 175 -24.51 -19.30 1.91
N LYS A 176 -24.01 -18.74 0.80
CA LYS A 176 -23.65 -17.32 0.69
C LYS A 176 -24.89 -16.45 0.41
N PRO A 177 -24.94 -15.21 0.94
CA PRO A 177 -26.00 -14.27 0.59
C PRO A 177 -26.03 -13.96 -0.91
N VAL A 178 -27.21 -14.11 -1.52
CA VAL A 178 -27.46 -13.84 -2.94
C VAL A 178 -28.50 -12.74 -3.06
N PHE A 179 -28.19 -11.67 -3.79
CA PHE A 179 -29.12 -10.60 -4.14
C PHE A 179 -29.54 -10.73 -5.60
N LEU A 180 -30.84 -10.80 -5.85
CA LEU A 180 -31.40 -10.84 -7.19
C LEU A 180 -31.60 -9.42 -7.71
N ILE A 181 -30.89 -9.05 -8.77
CA ILE A 181 -30.89 -7.69 -9.31
C ILE A 181 -31.68 -7.67 -10.62
N ALA A 182 -32.80 -6.97 -10.60
CA ALA A 182 -33.66 -6.74 -11.76
C ALA A 182 -33.21 -5.46 -12.47
N ASN A 183 -32.29 -5.58 -13.43
CA ASN A 183 -31.68 -4.44 -14.12
C ASN A 183 -32.53 -3.96 -15.32
N LYS A 184 -32.28 -2.73 -15.78
CA LYS A 184 -32.99 -2.00 -16.86
C LYS A 184 -34.40 -1.53 -16.50
N ILE A 185 -34.65 -1.27 -15.21
CA ILE A 185 -35.86 -0.59 -14.72
C ILE A 185 -35.62 0.91 -14.75
N ASP A 186 -35.81 1.53 -15.91
CA ASP A 186 -35.47 2.94 -16.15
C ASP A 186 -36.56 3.90 -15.62
N ASP A 187 -37.82 3.46 -15.55
CA ASP A 187 -38.97 4.23 -15.07
C ASP A 187 -39.86 3.43 -14.09
N ALA A 188 -40.63 4.12 -13.26
CA ALA A 188 -41.52 3.54 -12.25
C ALA A 188 -42.58 2.61 -12.86
N ARG A 189 -42.98 2.88 -14.12
CA ARG A 189 -43.95 2.04 -14.85
C ARG A 189 -43.42 0.64 -15.16
N GLN A 190 -42.10 0.44 -15.13
CA GLN A 190 -41.44 -0.84 -15.42
C GLN A 190 -41.21 -1.67 -14.15
N GLU A 191 -41.37 -1.11 -12.95
CA GLU A 191 -41.21 -1.86 -11.68
C GLU A 191 -42.01 -3.17 -11.60
N PRO A 192 -43.24 -3.28 -12.17
CA PRO A 192 -43.95 -4.56 -12.20
C PRO A 192 -43.20 -5.69 -12.92
N GLU A 193 -42.29 -5.39 -13.86
CA GLU A 193 -41.50 -6.41 -14.58
C GLU A 193 -40.51 -7.12 -13.65
N ALA A 194 -40.05 -6.45 -12.58
CA ALA A 194 -39.23 -7.09 -11.56
C ALA A 194 -40.03 -8.15 -10.79
N ALA A 195 -41.36 -8.01 -10.68
CA ALA A 195 -42.20 -8.95 -9.95
C ALA A 195 -42.22 -10.36 -10.58
N ALA A 196 -42.01 -10.47 -11.89
CA ALA A 196 -41.93 -11.75 -12.58
C ALA A 196 -40.73 -12.61 -12.13
N LEU A 197 -39.68 -11.97 -11.60
CA LEU A 197 -38.43 -12.64 -11.19
C LEU A 197 -38.54 -13.32 -9.82
N TRP A 198 -39.60 -13.09 -9.04
CA TRP A 198 -39.88 -13.85 -7.82
C TRP A 198 -39.96 -15.36 -8.08
N ASN A 199 -40.35 -15.77 -9.29
CA ASN A 199 -40.41 -17.17 -9.70
C ASN A 199 -39.04 -17.87 -9.68
N LEU A 200 -37.93 -17.11 -9.74
CA LEU A 200 -36.58 -17.65 -9.59
C LEU A 200 -36.29 -18.14 -8.17
N GLY A 201 -37.09 -17.74 -7.18
CA GLY A 201 -37.00 -18.19 -5.79
C GLY A 201 -35.62 -17.92 -5.16
N LEU A 202 -35.07 -16.74 -5.41
CA LEU A 202 -33.83 -16.23 -4.82
C LEU A 202 -34.07 -15.07 -3.84
N GLY A 203 -35.32 -14.86 -3.40
CA GLY A 203 -35.71 -13.74 -2.56
C GLY A 203 -36.31 -12.57 -3.34
N GLU A 204 -36.38 -11.41 -2.70
CA GLU A 204 -36.93 -10.17 -3.27
C GLU A 204 -36.05 -9.66 -4.44
N PRO A 205 -36.60 -9.46 -5.65
CA PRO A 205 -35.88 -8.83 -6.75
C PRO A 205 -35.70 -7.33 -6.49
N HIS A 206 -34.46 -6.84 -6.54
CA HIS A 206 -34.12 -5.43 -6.39
C HIS A 206 -34.14 -4.72 -7.76
N PRO A 207 -35.11 -3.81 -8.02
CA PRO A 207 -35.19 -3.10 -9.29
C PRO A 207 -34.12 -2.01 -9.37
N VAL A 208 -33.29 -2.08 -10.42
CA VAL A 208 -32.23 -1.09 -10.67
C VAL A 208 -32.19 -0.65 -12.12
N SER A 209 -31.72 0.58 -12.34
CA SER A 209 -31.20 1.02 -13.63
C SER A 209 -29.73 1.35 -13.47
N ALA A 210 -28.86 0.45 -13.94
CA ALA A 210 -27.41 0.69 -13.93
C ALA A 210 -27.02 1.97 -14.71
N ILE A 211 -27.71 2.22 -15.84
CA ILE A 211 -27.44 3.36 -16.72
C ILE A 211 -27.91 4.68 -16.10
N HIS A 212 -29.10 4.71 -15.47
CA HIS A 212 -29.64 5.93 -14.88
C HIS A 212 -29.32 6.10 -13.38
N GLY A 213 -28.78 5.06 -12.73
CA GLY A 213 -28.41 5.06 -11.31
C GLY A 213 -29.56 4.83 -10.34
N ARG A 214 -30.77 4.52 -10.83
CA ARG A 214 -31.95 4.27 -9.99
C ARG A 214 -31.78 2.97 -9.19
N GLY A 215 -32.11 3.00 -7.90
CA GLY A 215 -32.13 1.83 -7.01
C GLY A 215 -30.77 1.26 -6.63
N VAL A 216 -29.65 1.78 -7.17
CA VAL A 216 -28.31 1.27 -6.89
C VAL A 216 -27.83 1.63 -5.48
N ALA A 217 -28.19 2.81 -4.98
CA ALA A 217 -27.88 3.22 -3.60
C ALA A 217 -28.59 2.32 -2.58
N ASP A 218 -29.91 2.14 -2.74
CA ASP A 218 -30.72 1.27 -1.88
C ASP A 218 -30.19 -0.18 -1.90
N LEU A 219 -29.78 -0.67 -3.08
CA LEU A 219 -29.14 -1.97 -3.22
C LEU A 219 -27.83 -2.06 -2.42
N LEU A 220 -26.96 -1.06 -2.52
CA LEU A 220 -25.68 -1.03 -1.78
C LEU A 220 -25.91 -0.98 -0.28
N ASP A 221 -26.91 -0.24 0.19
CA ASP A 221 -27.28 -0.19 1.61
C ASP A 221 -27.71 -1.56 2.14
N GLU A 222 -28.51 -2.32 1.38
CA GLU A 222 -28.89 -3.69 1.75
C GLU A 222 -27.70 -4.66 1.71
N ILE A 223 -26.83 -4.56 0.71
CA ILE A 223 -25.62 -5.38 0.63
C ILE A 223 -24.73 -5.12 1.85
N MET A 224 -24.53 -3.85 2.24
CA MET A 224 -23.69 -3.49 3.37
C MET A 224 -24.19 -4.09 4.69
N LYS A 225 -25.50 -4.27 4.90
CA LYS A 225 -26.02 -4.88 6.13
C LYS A 225 -25.57 -6.33 6.34
N VAL A 226 -25.32 -7.06 5.26
CA VAL A 226 -24.93 -8.48 5.30
C VAL A 226 -23.46 -8.71 4.95
N LEU A 227 -22.80 -7.74 4.32
CA LEU A 227 -21.40 -7.84 3.93
C LEU A 227 -20.51 -7.86 5.19
N PRO A 228 -19.66 -8.90 5.38
CA PRO A 228 -18.80 -8.99 6.54
C PRO A 228 -17.75 -7.86 6.51
N GLU A 229 -17.26 -7.44 7.68
CA GLU A 229 -16.19 -6.42 7.77
C GLU A 229 -14.83 -6.96 7.29
N VAL A 230 -14.62 -8.27 7.42
CA VAL A 230 -13.45 -9.00 6.93
C VAL A 230 -13.95 -10.18 6.12
N SER A 231 -13.46 -10.34 4.89
CA SER A 231 -13.86 -11.45 4.03
C SER A 231 -13.63 -12.80 4.71
N ALA A 232 -14.62 -13.68 4.66
CA ALA A 232 -14.49 -15.06 5.13
C ALA A 232 -13.84 -15.98 4.07
N VAL A 233 -13.69 -15.48 2.84
CA VAL A 233 -13.32 -16.30 1.67
C VAL A 233 -12.11 -15.78 0.92
N ALA A 234 -11.85 -14.46 0.96
CA ALA A 234 -10.59 -13.92 0.52
C ALA A 234 -9.52 -14.31 1.54
N LYS A 235 -8.55 -15.13 1.10
CA LYS A 235 -7.30 -15.30 1.84
C LYS A 235 -6.69 -13.91 2.02
N ASN A 236 -6.13 -13.64 3.19
CA ASN A 236 -5.24 -12.51 3.42
C ASN A 236 -4.36 -12.32 2.17
N GLU A 237 -4.55 -11.23 1.43
CA GLU A 237 -3.68 -10.94 0.30
C GLU A 237 -2.29 -10.68 0.87
N LEU A 238 -1.43 -11.70 0.88
CA LEU A 238 -0.04 -11.49 0.52
C LEU A 238 -0.10 -10.94 -0.90
N GLY A 239 -0.12 -9.61 -1.00
CA GLY A 239 -0.28 -8.89 -2.25
C GLY A 239 0.67 -9.41 -3.33
N GLY A 240 0.33 -9.14 -4.59
CA GLY A 240 1.20 -9.44 -5.72
C GLY A 240 2.62 -8.86 -5.56
N PRO A 241 3.50 -9.09 -6.56
CA PRO A 241 4.89 -8.65 -6.53
C PRO A 241 5.06 -7.24 -5.93
N ARG A 242 5.94 -7.08 -4.92
CA ARG A 242 6.17 -5.81 -4.23
C ARG A 242 6.55 -4.73 -5.24
N ARG A 243 6.08 -3.50 -5.00
CA ARG A 243 6.15 -2.42 -5.98
C ARG A 243 7.40 -1.58 -5.79
N VAL A 244 8.24 -1.52 -6.82
CA VAL A 244 9.55 -0.86 -6.79
C VAL A 244 9.59 0.26 -7.81
N ALA A 245 9.95 1.47 -7.38
CA ALA A 245 10.29 2.57 -8.28
C ALA A 245 11.81 2.66 -8.44
N ILE A 246 12.32 2.79 -9.68
CA ILE A 246 13.74 3.04 -9.93
C ILE A 246 13.93 4.50 -10.32
N LEU A 247 14.57 5.25 -9.43
CA LEU A 247 14.73 6.70 -9.51
C LEU A 247 16.20 7.09 -9.67
N GLY A 248 16.44 8.35 -9.99
CA GLY A 248 17.79 8.92 -10.16
C GLY A 248 17.90 9.83 -11.38
N ARG A 249 19.00 10.58 -11.48
CA ARG A 249 19.26 11.51 -12.58
C ARG A 249 19.35 10.85 -13.97
N PRO A 250 19.20 11.61 -15.07
CA PRO A 250 19.52 11.10 -16.41
C PRO A 250 20.92 10.44 -16.44
N ASN A 251 21.10 9.39 -17.26
CA ASN A 251 22.39 8.73 -17.53
C ASN A 251 23.10 8.02 -16.35
N VAL A 252 22.53 8.00 -15.15
CA VAL A 252 23.06 7.22 -13.99
C VAL A 252 23.00 5.70 -14.19
N GLY A 253 22.28 5.23 -15.22
CA GLY A 253 22.21 3.81 -15.60
C GLY A 253 20.94 3.06 -15.19
N LYS A 254 19.83 3.77 -14.91
CA LYS A 254 18.50 3.16 -14.63
C LYS A 254 18.03 2.18 -15.72
N SER A 255 18.13 2.58 -17.00
CA SER A 255 17.70 1.73 -18.12
C SER A 255 18.60 0.50 -18.28
N SER A 256 19.92 0.66 -18.04
CA SER A 256 20.84 -0.48 -17.99
C SER A 256 20.49 -1.43 -16.84
N LEU A 257 20.13 -0.90 -15.68
CA LEU A 257 19.73 -1.69 -14.52
C LEU A 257 18.45 -2.49 -14.81
N LEU A 258 17.45 -1.84 -15.41
CA LEU A 258 16.23 -2.50 -15.86
C LEU A 258 16.48 -3.60 -16.90
N ASN A 259 17.26 -3.31 -17.95
CA ASN A 259 17.51 -4.28 -19.00
C ASN A 259 18.29 -5.48 -18.49
N LYS A 260 19.21 -5.25 -17.54
CA LYS A 260 19.99 -6.32 -16.92
C LYS A 260 19.14 -7.16 -15.97
N ALA A 261 18.32 -6.50 -15.15
CA ALA A 261 17.30 -7.13 -14.29
C ALA A 261 16.32 -7.99 -15.09
N ALA A 262 15.81 -7.46 -16.20
CA ALA A 262 14.90 -8.18 -17.10
C ALA A 262 15.60 -9.29 -17.91
N GLY A 263 16.93 -9.23 -18.05
CA GLY A 263 17.69 -10.13 -18.92
C GLY A 263 18.31 -11.34 -18.24
N GLU A 264 18.41 -11.38 -16.90
CA GLU A 264 19.08 -12.48 -16.19
C GLU A 264 18.18 -13.65 -15.80
N GLU A 265 16.89 -13.44 -15.57
CA GLU A 265 15.91 -14.52 -15.40
C GLU A 265 14.61 -14.09 -16.09
N ARG A 266 14.01 -15.01 -16.83
CA ARG A 266 12.95 -14.77 -17.83
C ARG A 266 12.03 -13.64 -17.38
N VAL A 267 11.94 -12.58 -18.20
CA VAL A 267 10.71 -11.79 -18.24
C VAL A 267 9.61 -12.80 -18.54
N VAL A 268 8.89 -13.23 -17.51
CA VAL A 268 7.55 -13.77 -17.72
C VAL A 268 6.78 -12.53 -18.14
N VAL A 269 6.88 -12.20 -19.43
CA VAL A 269 5.79 -11.52 -20.10
C VAL A 269 4.67 -12.54 -19.95
N ASN A 270 3.90 -12.41 -18.87
CA ASN A 270 2.63 -13.06 -18.88
C ASN A 270 1.87 -12.27 -19.94
N ASP A 271 1.84 -12.81 -21.15
CA ASP A 271 0.92 -12.35 -22.21
C ASP A 271 -0.55 -12.43 -21.72
N LEU A 272 -0.80 -13.01 -20.53
CA LEU A 272 -1.98 -12.86 -19.70
C LEU A 272 -1.92 -11.61 -18.82
N ALA A 273 -1.96 -10.43 -19.42
CA ALA A 273 -2.33 -9.21 -18.70
C ALA A 273 -2.96 -8.22 -19.67
N GLY A 274 -4.28 -8.20 -19.68
CA GLY A 274 -5.07 -7.17 -20.33
C GLY A 274 -4.54 -5.80 -19.92
N THR A 275 -3.99 -5.08 -20.89
CA THR A 275 -3.46 -3.74 -20.74
C THR A 275 -4.59 -2.76 -20.49
N THR A 276 -4.84 -2.40 -19.23
CA THR A 276 -5.55 -1.17 -18.89
C THR A 276 -4.55 -0.04 -18.82
N ARG A 277 -4.40 0.64 -19.98
CA ARG A 277 -4.16 2.07 -20.27
C ARG A 277 -3.44 3.05 -19.31
N ASP A 278 -2.87 2.60 -18.21
CA ASP A 278 -1.94 3.35 -17.36
C ASP A 278 -0.50 2.95 -17.70
N PRO A 279 0.50 3.84 -17.50
CA PRO A 279 1.84 3.65 -18.04
C PRO A 279 2.52 2.39 -17.47
N VAL A 280 2.49 1.30 -18.26
CA VAL A 280 3.43 0.17 -18.34
C VAL A 280 4.18 -0.14 -17.03
N ASP A 281 3.49 -0.76 -16.07
CA ASP A 281 4.16 -1.43 -14.94
C ASP A 281 4.66 -2.79 -15.43
N GLU A 282 5.93 -3.14 -15.18
CA GLU A 282 6.53 -4.40 -15.62
C GLU A 282 6.76 -5.33 -14.43
N VAL A 283 6.46 -6.62 -14.57
CA VAL A 283 6.84 -7.63 -13.57
C VAL A 283 8.18 -8.24 -13.98
N VAL A 284 9.17 -8.19 -13.09
CA VAL A 284 10.50 -8.74 -13.31
C VAL A 284 10.86 -9.72 -12.21
N GLU A 285 11.60 -10.76 -12.58
CA GLU A 285 12.24 -11.65 -11.62
C GLU A 285 13.62 -11.09 -11.27
N LEU A 286 13.84 -10.83 -9.98
CA LEU A 286 15.13 -10.39 -9.44
C LEU A 286 15.47 -11.28 -8.25
N GLY A 287 16.64 -11.93 -8.31
CA GLY A 287 17.11 -12.83 -7.26
C GLY A 287 16.09 -13.93 -6.91
N GLY A 288 15.44 -14.53 -7.92
CA GLY A 288 14.42 -15.57 -7.75
C GLY A 288 13.09 -15.10 -7.13
N LYS A 289 12.83 -13.78 -7.05
CA LYS A 289 11.56 -13.22 -6.58
C LYS A 289 10.96 -12.28 -7.62
N LEU A 290 9.63 -12.27 -7.71
CA LEU A 290 8.91 -11.37 -8.62
C LEU A 290 8.72 -10.00 -7.97
N TRP A 291 9.02 -8.95 -8.73
CA TRP A 291 8.86 -7.54 -8.37
C TRP A 291 8.06 -6.80 -9.42
N ARG A 292 7.21 -5.86 -9.01
CA ARG A 292 6.49 -4.97 -9.93
C ARG A 292 7.22 -3.64 -10.01
N LEU A 293 7.81 -3.35 -11.16
CA LEU A 293 8.45 -2.09 -11.44
C LEU A 293 7.42 -1.07 -11.90
N VAL A 294 7.38 0.07 -11.21
CA VAL A 294 6.43 1.15 -11.48
C VAL A 294 6.99 2.13 -12.51
N ASP A 295 6.17 2.55 -13.47
CA ASP A 295 6.47 3.60 -14.48
C ASP A 295 7.73 3.32 -15.34
N THR A 296 7.84 2.11 -15.90
CA THR A 296 8.99 1.74 -16.77
C THR A 296 8.97 2.47 -18.13
N ALA A 297 7.81 2.98 -18.55
CA ALA A 297 7.62 3.71 -19.80
C ALA A 297 8.47 5.00 -19.89
N GLY A 298 8.79 5.63 -18.75
CA GLY A 298 9.72 6.76 -18.67
C GLY A 298 11.20 6.36 -18.81
N ILE A 299 11.55 5.13 -18.44
CA ILE A 299 12.91 4.60 -18.46
C ILE A 299 13.30 4.08 -19.86
N ARG A 300 12.35 3.51 -20.61
CA ARG A 300 12.57 3.05 -22.01
C ARG A 300 12.52 4.19 -23.04
N ARG A 301 11.65 5.21 -22.88
CA ARG A 301 11.55 6.34 -23.85
C ARG A 301 12.75 7.28 -23.87
N ARG A 302 13.62 7.25 -22.86
CA ARG A 302 14.84 8.09 -22.77
C ARG A 302 15.95 7.71 -23.74
N VAL A 303 15.81 6.62 -24.51
CA VAL A 303 16.77 6.28 -25.57
C VAL A 303 16.66 7.24 -26.78
N HIS A 304 15.54 7.96 -26.96
CA HIS A 304 15.30 8.70 -28.22
C HIS A 304 15.06 10.21 -28.14
N LEU A 305 14.95 10.83 -26.97
CA LEU A 305 14.71 12.29 -26.88
C LEU A 305 15.63 12.93 -25.84
N GLN A 306 16.71 13.53 -26.34
CA GLN A 306 17.50 14.50 -25.60
C GLN A 306 16.86 15.89 -25.75
N GLN A 307 16.85 16.62 -24.63
CA GLN A 307 16.52 18.04 -24.45
C GLN A 307 15.08 18.40 -24.01
N GLY A 308 15.02 19.07 -22.85
CA GLY A 308 13.93 19.96 -22.42
C GLY A 308 12.75 19.30 -21.72
N ALA A 309 12.90 18.80 -20.47
CA ALA A 309 11.74 18.37 -19.66
C ALA A 309 12.02 18.18 -18.15
N ASP A 310 12.74 19.08 -17.47
CA ASP A 310 12.98 18.92 -16.02
C ASP A 310 11.69 18.98 -15.20
N PHE A 311 10.71 19.81 -15.59
CA PHE A 311 9.41 19.91 -14.92
C PHE A 311 8.53 18.65 -15.07
N TYR A 312 8.60 17.95 -16.21
CA TYR A 312 7.84 16.70 -16.40
C TYR A 312 8.52 15.49 -15.76
N ALA A 313 9.79 15.60 -15.35
CA ALA A 313 10.49 14.54 -14.63
C ALA A 313 10.03 14.44 -13.17
N SER A 314 9.76 15.56 -12.50
CA SER A 314 9.30 15.58 -11.10
C SER A 314 7.88 15.04 -10.95
N LEU A 315 6.93 15.46 -11.80
CA LEU A 315 5.55 14.96 -11.77
C LEU A 315 5.46 13.44 -11.99
N ARG A 316 6.27 12.88 -12.89
CA ARG A 316 6.36 11.42 -13.10
C ARG A 316 7.00 10.71 -11.92
N THR A 317 8.04 11.31 -11.31
CA THR A 317 8.68 10.76 -10.12
C THR A 317 7.68 10.65 -8.95
N SER A 318 6.85 11.68 -8.75
CA SER A 318 5.78 11.64 -7.73
C SER A 318 4.75 10.55 -8.01
N ALA A 319 4.25 10.45 -9.25
CA ALA A 319 3.27 9.43 -9.63
C ALA A 319 3.83 7.99 -9.49
N ALA A 320 5.11 7.80 -9.78
CA ALA A 320 5.78 6.51 -9.55
C ALA A 320 5.89 6.19 -8.06
N LEU A 321 6.22 7.18 -7.22
CA LEU A 321 6.32 7.01 -5.77
C LEU A 321 4.97 6.76 -5.09
N GLU A 322 3.88 7.35 -5.57
CA GLU A 322 2.53 7.09 -5.04
C GLU A 322 2.13 5.61 -5.17
N LYS A 323 2.56 4.97 -6.26
CA LYS A 323 2.26 3.56 -6.55
C LYS A 323 3.29 2.59 -5.96
N ALA A 324 4.52 3.03 -5.70
CA ALA A 324 5.60 2.20 -5.19
C ALA A 324 5.54 2.00 -3.67
N GLU A 325 6.19 0.96 -3.18
CA GLU A 325 6.39 0.70 -1.74
C GLU A 325 7.83 1.00 -1.34
N VAL A 326 8.77 0.73 -2.25
CA VAL A 326 10.19 1.01 -2.10
C VAL A 326 10.72 1.72 -3.34
N ALA A 327 11.59 2.69 -3.12
CA ALA A 327 12.31 3.41 -4.15
C ALA A 327 13.79 3.01 -4.13
N VAL A 328 14.31 2.61 -5.28
CA VAL A 328 15.74 2.44 -5.53
C VAL A 328 16.27 3.70 -6.19
N VAL A 329 17.01 4.52 -5.44
CA VAL A 329 17.67 5.70 -5.99
C VAL A 329 19.04 5.31 -6.52
N VAL A 330 19.21 5.42 -7.84
CA VAL A 330 20.44 5.05 -8.54
C VAL A 330 21.37 6.27 -8.65
N LEU A 331 22.55 6.15 -8.05
CA LEU A 331 23.61 7.16 -8.04
C LEU A 331 24.77 6.72 -8.95
N ASP A 332 25.34 7.65 -9.70
CA ASP A 332 26.56 7.41 -10.49
C ASP A 332 27.80 7.70 -9.65
N VAL A 333 28.60 6.67 -9.38
CA VAL A 333 29.79 6.82 -8.53
C VAL A 333 30.97 7.54 -9.20
N THR A 334 30.92 7.71 -10.52
CA THR A 334 31.97 8.40 -11.29
C THR A 334 31.81 9.92 -11.27
N GLU A 335 30.65 10.40 -10.86
CA GLU A 335 30.33 11.82 -10.69
C GLU A 335 30.12 12.13 -9.21
N SER A 336 30.26 13.39 -8.81
CA SER A 336 29.87 13.84 -7.48
C SER A 336 28.35 13.78 -7.28
N ILE A 337 27.92 13.56 -6.03
CA ILE A 337 26.50 13.62 -5.67
C ILE A 337 25.98 15.03 -5.97
N SER A 338 24.94 15.11 -6.79
CA SER A 338 24.39 16.39 -7.23
C SER A 338 23.18 16.80 -6.39
N VAL A 339 22.82 18.10 -6.44
CA VAL A 339 21.59 18.63 -5.83
C VAL A 339 20.35 17.88 -6.34
N GLN A 340 20.32 17.47 -7.60
CA GLN A 340 19.18 16.72 -8.14
C GLN A 340 19.10 15.29 -7.58
N ASP A 341 20.22 14.67 -7.21
CA ASP A 341 20.21 13.38 -6.51
C ASP A 341 19.59 13.53 -5.11
N LEU A 342 19.99 14.58 -4.38
CA LEU A 342 19.45 14.91 -3.06
C LEU A 342 17.95 15.20 -3.12
N ASN A 343 17.50 16.03 -4.06
CA ASN A 343 16.06 16.32 -4.23
C ASN A 343 15.22 15.07 -4.53
N ILE A 344 15.78 14.09 -5.25
CA ILE A 344 15.08 12.81 -5.51
C ILE A 344 14.97 12.01 -4.21
N ILE A 345 16.03 11.97 -3.40
CA ILE A 345 16.02 11.31 -2.10
C ILE A 345 14.99 11.98 -1.18
N ASP A 346 15.01 13.30 -1.08
CA ASP A 346 14.06 14.07 -0.27
C ASP A 346 12.61 13.76 -0.66
N LEU A 347 12.31 13.69 -1.96
CA LEU A 347 10.99 13.34 -2.45
C LEU A 347 10.57 11.91 -2.02
N VAL A 348 11.50 10.96 -1.97
CA VAL A 348 11.23 9.61 -1.44
C VAL A 348 10.88 9.69 0.04
N LEU A 349 11.64 10.45 0.83
CA LEU A 349 11.40 10.62 2.26
C LEU A 349 10.06 11.28 2.55
N GLU A 350 9.72 12.35 1.82
CA GLU A 350 8.43 13.05 1.91
C GLU A 350 7.26 12.14 1.54
N SER A 351 7.45 11.25 0.56
CA SER A 351 6.43 10.26 0.17
C SER A 351 6.26 9.11 1.17
N GLY A 352 7.13 9.01 2.18
CA GLY A 352 7.06 7.98 3.20
C GLY A 352 7.36 6.56 2.70
N ARG A 353 8.03 6.42 1.56
CA ARG A 353 8.38 5.11 0.98
C ARG A 353 9.71 4.61 1.52
N ALA A 354 9.89 3.29 1.48
CA ALA A 354 11.19 2.69 1.78
C ALA A 354 12.24 3.14 0.75
N LEU A 355 13.49 3.25 1.17
CA LEU A 355 14.60 3.78 0.37
C LEU A 355 15.77 2.79 0.34
N VAL A 356 16.25 2.51 -0.86
CA VAL A 356 17.51 1.79 -1.11
C VAL A 356 18.39 2.65 -2.02
N LEU A 357 19.66 2.83 -1.64
CA LEU A 357 20.65 3.58 -2.41
C LEU A 357 21.48 2.61 -3.26
N ALA A 358 21.39 2.74 -4.59
CA ALA A 358 22.13 1.92 -5.54
C ALA A 358 23.28 2.72 -6.16
N PHE A 359 24.50 2.47 -5.70
CA PHE A 359 25.73 3.07 -6.23
C PHE A 359 26.18 2.32 -7.49
N ASN A 360 25.81 2.84 -8.65
CA ASN A 360 26.01 2.21 -9.95
C ASN A 360 27.30 2.66 -10.64
N LYS A 361 27.74 1.88 -11.64
CA LYS A 361 29.02 2.03 -12.36
C LYS A 361 30.25 1.74 -11.50
N TRP A 362 30.09 0.90 -10.47
CA TRP A 362 31.18 0.52 -9.58
C TRP A 362 32.35 -0.18 -10.29
N ASP A 363 32.12 -0.74 -11.48
CA ASP A 363 33.17 -1.27 -12.35
C ASP A 363 34.23 -0.22 -12.70
N ARG A 364 33.83 1.04 -12.88
CA ARG A 364 34.72 2.14 -13.26
C ARG A 364 35.62 2.63 -12.13
N LEU A 365 35.28 2.34 -10.88
CA LEU A 365 36.14 2.65 -9.74
C LEU A 365 37.21 1.58 -9.49
N ASN A 366 37.12 0.41 -10.13
CA ASN A 366 38.05 -0.71 -9.95
C ASN A 366 39.27 -0.66 -10.89
N ASP A 367 39.31 0.27 -11.85
CA ASP A 367 40.47 0.45 -12.71
C ASP A 367 41.62 1.08 -11.92
N ALA A 368 42.83 0.53 -12.05
CA ALA A 368 43.97 0.76 -11.15
C ALA A 368 44.69 2.11 -11.33
N ASP A 369 44.08 3.07 -12.01
CA ASP A 369 44.66 4.39 -12.22
C ASP A 369 44.48 5.29 -10.98
N MET A 370 45.46 6.15 -10.74
CA MET A 370 45.55 7.01 -9.54
C MET A 370 44.27 7.86 -9.33
N ASP A 371 43.66 8.32 -10.42
CA ASP A 371 42.41 9.10 -10.43
C ASP A 371 41.23 8.35 -9.78
N ASN A 372 41.18 7.02 -9.86
CA ASN A 372 40.08 6.21 -9.31
C ASN A 372 40.21 5.98 -7.80
N ALA A 373 41.45 5.87 -7.29
CA ALA A 373 41.70 5.75 -5.86
C ALA A 373 41.25 7.01 -5.11
N ASP A 374 41.50 8.18 -5.71
CA ASP A 374 41.04 9.46 -5.16
C ASP A 374 39.52 9.61 -5.28
N ARG A 375 38.90 9.21 -6.40
CA ARG A 375 37.43 9.26 -6.55
C ARG A 375 36.72 8.47 -5.46
N ARG A 376 37.18 7.27 -5.09
CA ARG A 376 36.60 6.49 -3.97
C ARG A 376 36.63 7.25 -2.65
N ARG A 377 37.76 7.88 -2.32
CA ARG A 377 37.91 8.67 -1.09
C ARG A 377 37.04 9.92 -1.09
N TYR A 378 36.83 10.53 -2.25
CA TYR A 378 35.89 11.65 -2.38
C TYR A 378 34.45 11.18 -2.24
N LEU A 379 34.08 10.07 -2.86
CA LEU A 379 32.75 9.50 -2.76
C LEU A 379 32.37 9.16 -1.30
N GLU A 380 33.25 8.51 -0.53
CA GLU A 380 32.97 8.23 0.89
C GLU A 380 32.73 9.52 1.69
N ARG A 381 33.53 10.57 1.44
CA ARG A 381 33.34 11.88 2.07
C ARG A 381 32.02 12.54 1.65
N GLU A 382 31.65 12.48 0.37
CA GLU A 382 30.36 12.97 -0.13
C GLU A 382 29.20 12.20 0.52
N ILE A 383 29.32 10.87 0.67
CA ILE A 383 28.31 10.05 1.34
C ILE A 383 28.17 10.43 2.83
N GLU A 384 29.28 10.62 3.53
CA GLU A 384 29.28 11.04 4.94
C GLU A 384 28.70 12.44 5.14
N GLN A 385 28.91 13.36 4.19
CA GLN A 385 28.46 14.75 4.29
C GLN A 385 27.03 14.94 3.78
N ASP A 386 26.78 14.54 2.54
CA ASP A 386 25.54 14.85 1.83
C ASP A 386 24.43 13.83 2.12
N LEU A 387 24.78 12.57 2.42
CA LEU A 387 23.82 11.49 2.68
C LEU A 387 23.73 11.08 4.17
N ALA A 388 24.28 11.90 5.08
CA ALA A 388 24.25 11.66 6.53
C ALA A 388 22.84 11.37 7.07
N HIS A 389 21.86 12.13 6.57
CA HIS A 389 20.46 12.08 6.98
C HIS A 389 19.71 10.81 6.51
N VAL A 390 20.30 10.04 5.57
CA VAL A 390 19.80 8.74 5.07
C VAL A 390 20.80 7.60 5.25
N THR A 391 21.69 7.70 6.23
CA THR A 391 22.65 6.64 6.60
C THR A 391 21.98 5.30 6.93
N TRP A 392 20.72 5.34 7.38
CA TRP A 392 19.90 4.16 7.66
C TRP A 392 19.38 3.44 6.40
N ALA A 393 19.54 4.02 5.19
CA ALA A 393 19.11 3.38 3.96
C ALA A 393 20.17 2.37 3.46
N PRO A 394 19.78 1.12 3.12
CA PRO A 394 20.70 0.12 2.57
C PRO A 394 21.46 0.65 1.36
N ARG A 395 22.77 0.42 1.33
CA ARG A 395 23.65 0.84 0.23
C ARG A 395 24.09 -0.39 -0.57
N VAL A 396 23.82 -0.38 -1.86
CA VAL A 396 24.19 -1.46 -2.79
C VAL A 396 25.14 -0.94 -3.85
N ASN A 397 26.40 -1.36 -3.76
CA ASN A 397 27.42 -1.06 -4.76
C ASN A 397 27.33 -2.06 -5.91
N LEU A 398 26.89 -1.60 -7.09
CA LEU A 398 26.59 -2.45 -8.24
C LEU A 398 27.12 -1.90 -9.56
N SER A 399 27.08 -2.73 -10.59
CA SER A 399 27.33 -2.29 -11.97
C SER A 399 26.27 -2.88 -12.89
N ALA A 400 25.31 -2.04 -13.28
CA ALA A 400 24.26 -2.42 -14.21
C ALA A 400 24.77 -2.90 -15.57
N ARG A 401 25.96 -2.43 -15.99
CA ARG A 401 26.59 -2.85 -17.25
C ARG A 401 27.10 -4.29 -17.17
N THR A 402 27.76 -4.64 -16.07
CA THR A 402 28.40 -5.96 -15.91
C THR A 402 27.47 -7.00 -15.25
N GLY A 403 26.43 -6.55 -14.54
CA GLY A 403 25.60 -7.39 -13.67
C GLY A 403 26.17 -7.57 -12.26
N ARG A 404 27.35 -6.99 -11.96
CA ARG A 404 28.00 -7.16 -10.66
C ARG A 404 27.08 -6.69 -9.53
N HIS A 405 26.88 -7.57 -8.55
CA HIS A 405 26.11 -7.34 -7.31
C HIS A 405 24.64 -6.97 -7.53
N LEU A 406 24.05 -7.28 -8.69
CA LEU A 406 22.63 -7.03 -8.90
C LEU A 406 21.75 -7.89 -7.97
N ASP A 407 22.22 -9.10 -7.66
CA ASP A 407 21.65 -10.03 -6.68
C ASP A 407 21.53 -9.42 -5.27
N LYS A 408 22.47 -8.54 -4.88
CA LYS A 408 22.47 -7.87 -3.57
C LYS A 408 21.37 -6.82 -3.41
N LEU A 409 20.73 -6.41 -4.51
CA LEU A 409 19.61 -5.47 -4.47
C LEU A 409 18.40 -6.09 -3.77
N VAL A 410 18.18 -7.40 -3.95
CA VAL A 410 17.02 -8.11 -3.39
C VAL A 410 17.05 -8.12 -1.85
N PRO A 411 18.12 -8.59 -1.18
CA PRO A 411 18.21 -8.50 0.28
C PRO A 411 18.01 -7.06 0.80
N ALA A 412 18.58 -6.06 0.13
CA ALA A 412 18.42 -4.66 0.53
C ALA A 412 16.96 -4.18 0.43
N LEU A 413 16.26 -4.54 -0.66
CA LEU A 413 14.82 -4.25 -0.83
C LEU A 413 13.99 -4.96 0.25
N GLU A 414 14.31 -6.21 0.57
CA GLU A 414 13.57 -6.98 1.57
C GLU A 414 13.76 -6.41 2.98
N THR A 415 14.99 -6.10 3.38
CA THR A 415 15.26 -5.43 4.65
C THR A 415 14.49 -4.12 4.76
N ALA A 416 14.54 -3.29 3.70
CA ALA A 416 13.84 -2.02 3.67
C ALA A 416 12.32 -2.17 3.80
N LEU A 417 11.72 -3.13 3.09
CA LEU A 417 10.29 -3.40 3.14
C LEU A 417 9.85 -4.06 4.44
N GLN A 418 10.63 -4.96 5.01
CA GLN A 418 10.36 -5.57 6.32
C GLN A 418 10.34 -4.49 7.41
N SER A 419 11.35 -3.62 7.43
CA SER A 419 11.39 -2.45 8.31
C SER A 419 10.20 -1.50 8.09
N TRP A 420 9.80 -1.28 6.83
CA TRP A 420 8.64 -0.47 6.46
C TRP A 420 7.29 -1.14 6.79
N ASP A 421 7.27 -2.44 7.07
CA ASP A 421 6.09 -3.17 7.53
C ASP A 421 6.07 -3.35 9.06
N GLN A 422 7.17 -3.01 9.74
CA GLN A 422 7.41 -3.35 11.14
C GLN A 422 6.49 -2.56 12.10
N ARG A 423 5.79 -3.31 12.96
CA ARG A 423 5.00 -2.77 14.08
C ARG A 423 5.67 -3.06 15.41
N ILE A 424 5.80 -2.04 16.25
CA ILE A 424 6.23 -2.15 17.64
C ILE A 424 4.98 -2.18 18.53
N PRO A 425 4.82 -3.18 19.40
CA PRO A 425 3.74 -3.21 20.37
C PRO A 425 3.73 -1.97 21.27
N THR A 426 2.54 -1.43 21.55
CA THR A 426 2.37 -0.20 22.34
C THR A 426 2.98 -0.30 23.74
N GLY A 427 2.86 -1.46 24.41
CA GLY A 427 3.52 -1.71 25.70
C GLY A 427 5.04 -1.56 25.60
N LYS A 428 5.65 -2.24 24.64
CA LYS A 428 7.10 -2.19 24.38
C LYS A 428 7.57 -0.78 24.04
N PHE A 429 6.82 -0.04 23.22
CA PHE A 429 7.17 1.33 22.87
C PHE A 429 7.10 2.29 24.08
N ASN A 430 6.08 2.18 24.94
CA ASN A 430 6.00 3.01 26.15
C ASN A 430 7.06 2.63 27.19
N ALA A 431 7.43 1.34 27.30
CA ALA A 431 8.55 0.92 28.13
C ALA A 431 9.87 1.53 27.63
N PHE A 432 10.11 1.51 26.32
CA PHE A 432 11.26 2.18 25.71
C PHE A 432 11.29 3.68 26.02
N LEU A 433 10.17 4.39 25.84
CA LEU A 433 10.09 5.82 26.15
C LEU A 433 10.35 6.12 27.62
N ALA A 434 9.84 5.29 28.53
CA ALA A 434 10.02 5.47 29.98
C ALA A 434 11.49 5.34 30.39
N GLU A 435 12.17 4.28 29.93
CA GLU A 435 13.59 4.08 30.20
C GLU A 435 14.45 5.16 29.52
N LEU A 436 14.12 5.54 28.29
CA LEU A 436 14.83 6.59 27.56
C LEU A 436 14.78 7.94 28.28
N VAL A 437 13.60 8.32 28.79
CA VAL A 437 13.42 9.56 29.56
C VAL A 437 14.11 9.48 30.92
N ALA A 438 14.18 8.30 31.54
CA ALA A 438 14.87 8.10 32.81
C ALA A 438 16.39 8.27 32.68
N GLU A 439 16.97 7.74 31.60
CA GLU A 439 18.41 7.85 31.32
C GLU A 439 18.79 9.23 30.79
N HIS A 440 17.98 9.78 29.88
CA HIS A 440 18.23 11.06 29.23
C HIS A 440 16.97 11.94 29.30
N PRO A 441 16.74 12.64 30.42
CA PRO A 441 15.58 13.52 30.58
C PRO A 441 15.60 14.69 29.57
N HIS A 442 14.42 15.09 29.09
CA HIS A 442 14.29 16.24 28.20
C HIS A 442 14.79 17.54 28.89
N PRO A 443 15.52 18.44 28.20
CA PRO A 443 16.03 19.68 28.79
C PRO A 443 14.92 20.61 29.30
N LEU A 444 15.19 21.37 30.35
CA LEU A 444 14.28 22.38 30.88
C LEU A 444 14.28 23.62 29.96
N ARG A 445 13.13 23.99 29.40
CA ARG A 445 12.92 25.27 28.71
C ARG A 445 11.72 26.02 29.29
N GLY A 446 11.89 27.30 29.61
CA GLY A 446 10.81 28.14 30.14
C GLY A 446 10.29 27.73 31.53
N GLY A 447 11.11 27.05 32.34
CA GLY A 447 10.80 26.71 33.73
C GLY A 447 9.86 25.50 33.93
N LYS A 448 9.38 24.86 32.86
CA LYS A 448 8.62 23.60 32.93
C LYS A 448 9.24 22.56 32.00
N GLN A 449 9.39 21.33 32.50
CA GLN A 449 9.85 20.21 31.69
C GLN A 449 8.64 19.60 30.97
N PRO A 450 8.62 19.55 29.62
CA PRO A 450 7.64 18.75 28.90
C PRO A 450 7.78 17.28 29.29
N ARG A 451 6.65 16.62 29.54
CA ARG A 451 6.60 15.18 29.84
C ARG A 451 5.93 14.45 28.70
N ILE A 452 6.47 13.27 28.37
CA ILE A 452 5.81 12.31 27.50
C ILE A 452 4.80 11.56 28.37
N LEU A 453 3.52 11.66 28.02
CA LEU A 453 2.41 11.03 28.73
C LEU A 453 2.19 9.60 28.22
N PHE A 454 2.24 9.45 26.90
CA PHE A 454 1.96 8.20 26.21
C PHE A 454 2.53 8.27 24.79
N GLY A 455 2.95 7.14 24.24
CA GLY A 455 3.34 7.01 22.84
C GLY A 455 2.65 5.83 22.18
N THR A 456 2.39 5.94 20.88
CA THR A 456 1.93 4.81 20.06
C THR A 456 2.50 4.89 18.65
N GLN A 457 2.59 3.75 17.96
CA GLN A 457 2.85 3.71 16.53
C GLN A 457 1.52 3.72 15.77
N ALA A 458 1.20 4.87 15.16
CA ALA A 458 -0.06 5.11 14.45
C ALA A 458 -0.11 4.45 13.06
N SER A 459 1.03 4.35 12.38
CA SER A 459 1.13 3.67 11.09
C SER A 459 2.45 2.92 10.98
N THR A 460 2.48 1.85 10.20
CA THR A 460 3.72 1.12 9.86
C THR A 460 4.31 1.59 8.53
N ARG A 461 3.52 2.22 7.65
CA ARG A 461 3.86 2.44 6.24
C ARG A 461 3.77 3.93 5.84
N PRO A 462 4.74 4.79 6.21
CA PRO A 462 5.96 4.48 6.97
C PRO A 462 5.72 4.40 8.50
N PRO A 463 6.69 3.90 9.28
CA PRO A 463 6.62 3.85 10.74
C PRO A 463 6.42 5.25 11.31
N THR A 464 5.20 5.50 11.79
CA THR A 464 4.75 6.80 12.27
C THR A 464 4.42 6.70 13.75
N PHE A 465 5.23 7.33 14.58
CA PHE A 465 5.08 7.37 16.03
C PHE A 465 4.40 8.67 16.45
N VAL A 466 3.40 8.58 17.30
CA VAL A 466 2.69 9.73 17.88
C VAL A 466 3.00 9.78 19.37
N LEU A 467 3.55 10.91 19.81
CA LEU A 467 3.86 11.19 21.21
C LEU A 467 2.83 12.17 21.78
N PHE A 468 2.12 11.75 22.81
CA PHE A 468 1.25 12.63 23.61
C PHE A 468 2.09 13.27 24.70
N THR A 469 2.16 14.60 24.73
CA THR A 469 3.07 15.32 25.62
C THR A 469 2.37 16.47 26.33
N THR A 470 2.87 16.90 27.49
CA THR A 470 2.34 18.09 28.19
C THR A 470 2.85 19.42 27.61
N GLY A 471 3.73 19.36 26.61
CA GLY A 471 4.42 20.52 26.07
C GLY A 471 5.28 20.13 24.87
N PHE A 472 5.82 21.13 24.18
CA PHE A 472 6.63 20.89 22.99
C PHE A 472 7.98 20.26 23.33
N LEU A 473 8.31 19.12 22.71
CA LEU A 473 9.64 18.52 22.77
C LEU A 473 10.57 19.20 21.76
N ASP A 474 11.78 19.53 22.19
CA ASP A 474 12.78 20.15 21.34
C ASP A 474 13.07 19.31 20.08
N PRO A 475 13.28 19.93 18.90
CA PRO A 475 13.62 19.19 17.69
C PRO A 475 14.82 18.24 17.86
N GLY A 476 15.85 18.63 18.63
CA GLY A 476 17.01 17.78 18.93
C GLY A 476 16.62 16.54 19.73
N TYR A 477 15.76 16.68 20.75
CA TYR A 477 15.28 15.53 21.52
C TYR A 477 14.40 14.60 20.68
N ARG A 478 13.62 15.14 19.72
CA ARG A 478 12.85 14.30 18.78
C ARG A 478 13.77 13.51 17.84
N ARG A 479 14.84 14.14 17.32
CA ARG A 479 15.87 13.42 16.54
C ARG A 479 16.57 12.36 17.38
N PHE A 480 16.84 12.65 18.65
CA PHE A 480 17.38 11.68 19.60
C PHE A 480 16.46 10.47 19.76
N ILE A 481 15.15 10.67 19.99
CA ILE A 481 14.18 9.56 20.06
C ILE A 481 14.20 8.74 18.75
N GLN A 482 14.21 9.38 17.58
CA GLN A 482 14.28 8.68 16.30
C GLN A 482 15.57 7.86 16.14
N ARG A 483 16.73 8.42 16.49
CA ARG A 483 18.01 7.72 16.46
C ARG A 483 17.97 6.49 17.37
N ARG A 484 17.46 6.64 18.59
CA ARG A 484 17.34 5.56 19.58
C ARG A 484 16.34 4.49 19.17
N LEU A 485 15.24 4.87 18.51
CA LEU A 485 14.32 3.93 17.86
C LEU A 485 15.04 3.09 16.81
N ARG A 486 15.93 3.70 16.01
CA ARG A 486 16.70 2.96 15.00
C ARG A 486 17.72 2.01 15.63
N GLU A 487 18.44 2.47 16.64
CA GLU A 487 19.46 1.66 17.32
C GLU A 487 18.88 0.40 17.97
N ILE A 488 17.68 0.49 18.56
CA ILE A 488 17.07 -0.64 19.29
C ILE A 488 16.16 -1.51 18.43
N PHE A 489 15.34 -0.89 17.58
CA PHE A 489 14.32 -1.62 16.82
C PHE A 489 14.67 -1.79 15.34
N GLY A 490 15.77 -1.19 14.88
CA GLY A 490 16.22 -1.28 13.48
C GLY A 490 15.62 -0.18 12.61
N PHE A 491 14.67 -0.52 11.75
CA PHE A 491 14.15 0.37 10.69
C PHE A 491 15.15 0.72 9.58
N GLU A 492 16.07 -0.19 9.26
CA GLU A 492 16.94 -0.05 8.11
C GLU A 492 16.10 0.02 6.82
N GLY A 493 16.32 1.06 6.01
CA GLY A 493 15.63 1.24 4.72
C GLY A 493 14.26 1.90 4.78
N THR A 494 13.79 2.35 5.95
CA THR A 494 12.55 3.15 6.05
C THR A 494 12.75 4.50 6.76
N PRO A 495 12.11 5.58 6.30
CA PRO A 495 11.98 6.79 7.11
C PRO A 495 11.15 6.49 8.37
N ILE A 496 11.47 7.19 9.47
CA ILE A 496 10.67 7.18 10.70
C ILE A 496 10.04 8.55 10.83
N VAL A 497 8.72 8.59 11.00
CA VAL A 497 7.98 9.83 11.27
C VAL A 497 7.67 9.90 12.75
N THR A 498 7.94 11.03 13.40
CA THR A 498 7.59 11.26 14.80
C THR A 498 6.77 12.53 14.93
N ASN A 499 5.48 12.33 15.17
CA ASN A 499 4.52 13.38 15.42
C ASN A 499 4.33 13.56 16.92
N MET A 500 3.94 14.77 17.30
CA MET A 500 3.68 15.12 18.69
C MET A 500 2.33 15.79 18.78
N ARG A 501 1.54 15.40 19.78
CA ARG A 501 0.30 16.08 20.13
C ARG A 501 0.41 16.61 21.56
N VAL A 502 0.41 17.93 21.67
CA VAL A 502 0.56 18.65 22.95
C VAL A 502 -0.79 18.71 23.65
N ARG A 503 -0.79 18.44 24.96
CA ARG A 503 -1.99 18.32 25.78
C ARG A 503 -2.02 19.34 26.89
N GLU A 504 -3.15 20.03 26.97
CA GLU A 504 -3.51 20.83 28.14
C GLU A 504 -4.34 19.99 29.10
N LYS A 505 -4.06 20.16 30.39
CA LYS A 505 -4.77 19.46 31.46
C LYS A 505 -6.17 20.09 31.59
N ARG A 506 -7.22 19.29 31.61
CA ARG A 506 -8.59 19.79 31.79
C ARG A 506 -8.67 20.62 33.07
N GLN A 507 -9.22 21.84 32.96
CA GLN A 507 -9.57 22.63 34.14
C GLN A 507 -10.77 21.94 34.81
N ARG A 508 -10.59 21.57 36.09
CA ARG A 508 -11.63 20.90 36.89
C ARG A 508 -12.72 21.86 37.33
#